data_AF-H9BJM3-F1
#
_entry.id   AF-H9BJM3-F1
#
_cell.length_a   1.000
_cell.length_b   1.000
_cell.length_c   1.000
_cell.angle_alpha   90.00
_cell.angle_beta   90.00
_cell.angle_gamma   90.00
#
_symmetry.space_group_name_H-M   'P 1'
#
loop_
_entity.id
_entity.type
_entity.pdbx_description
1 polymer ?
#
loop_
_entity_poly.entity_id
_entity_poly.type
_entity_poly.pdbx_seq_one_letter_code
_entity_poly.pdbx_strand_id
1 'polypeptide(L)' 'IYQYIISKFPFYEKNKKGWQNSIRHNLSLNECFIKVPREGGGERKGNYWTLDPACEDMFEKGNYRRRRR' A
#
# COMPACT_ATOMS: atom_id res chain seq x y z
N ILE A 1 -5.18 2.93 -2.95
CA ILE A 1 -5.06 2.19 -1.66
C ILE A 1 -6.24 2.47 -0.73
N TYR A 2 -6.41 3.69 -0.18
CA TYR A 2 -7.47 3.94 0.82
C TYR A 2 -8.89 3.64 0.33
N GLN A 3 -9.26 4.11 -0.87
CA GLN A 3 -10.59 3.85 -1.46
C GLN A 3 -10.85 2.35 -1.64
N TYR A 4 -9.84 1.59 -2.09
CA TYR A 4 -9.94 0.14 -2.25
C TYR A 4 -10.17 -0.58 -0.90
N ILE A 5 -9.46 -0.17 0.15
CA ILE A 5 -9.65 -0.75 1.49
C ILE A 5 -11.06 -0.50 2.00
N ILE A 6 -11.57 0.73 1.86
CA ILE A 6 -12.92 1.09 2.31
C ILE A 6 -13.98 0.32 1.50
N SER A 7 -13.82 0.22 0.17
CA SER A 7 -14.80 -0.47 -0.67
C SER A 7 -14.84 -1.98 -0.44
N LYS A 8 -13.71 -2.60 -0.07
CA LYS A 8 -13.63 -4.04 0.26
C LYS A 8 -13.97 -4.35 1.70
N PHE A 9 -13.62 -3.47 2.63
CA PHE A 9 -13.75 -3.67 4.06
C PHE A 9 -14.43 -2.45 4.71
N PRO A 10 -15.78 -2.40 4.72
CA PRO A 10 -16.54 -1.24 5.21
C PRO A 10 -16.20 -0.83 6.65
N PHE A 11 -15.69 -1.77 7.46
CA PHE A 11 -15.16 -1.50 8.80
C PHE A 11 -14.21 -0.28 8.85
N TYR A 12 -13.38 -0.08 7.82
CA TYR A 12 -12.41 1.02 7.77
C TYR A 12 -12.98 2.37 7.30
N GLU A 13 -14.30 2.50 7.11
CA GLU A 13 -14.92 3.78 6.76
C GLU A 13 -14.77 4.82 7.88
N LYS A 14 -14.80 4.37 9.13
CA LYS A 14 -14.62 5.21 10.33
C LYS A 14 -13.13 5.30 10.72
N ASN A 15 -12.79 6.26 11.57
CA ASN A 15 -11.44 6.47 12.12
C ASN A 15 -10.31 6.53 11.06
N LYS A 16 -10.55 7.24 9.95
CA LYS A 16 -9.65 7.30 8.78
C LYS A 16 -8.22 7.67 9.13
N LYS A 17 -8.01 8.65 10.02
CA LYS A 17 -6.66 9.13 10.36
C LYS A 17 -5.77 8.05 10.97
N GLY A 18 -6.34 7.18 11.83
CA GLY A 18 -5.59 6.14 12.53
C GLY A 18 -5.04 5.09 11.57
N TRP A 19 -5.92 4.37 10.87
CA TRP A 19 -5.49 3.27 10.00
C TRP A 19 -4.76 3.76 8.74
N GLN A 20 -5.08 4.94 8.21
CA GLN A 20 -4.31 5.50 7.08
C GLN A 20 -2.86 5.77 7.47
N ASN A 21 -2.59 6.11 8.74
CA ASN A 21 -1.23 6.25 9.23
C ASN A 21 -0.50 4.90 9.23
N SER A 22 -1.17 3.85 9.71
CA SER A 22 -0.64 2.48 9.66
C SER A 22 -0.34 2.03 8.23
N ILE A 23 -1.19 2.38 7.25
CA ILE A 23 -0.94 2.08 5.84
C ILE A 23 0.31 2.82 5.34
N ARG A 24 0.44 4.12 5.58
CA ARG A 24 1.65 4.87 5.17
C ARG A 24 2.92 4.29 5.79
N HIS A 25 2.86 3.94 7.07
CA HIS A 25 3.96 3.31 7.77
C HIS A 25 4.36 1.96 7.16
N ASN A 26 3.39 1.10 6.83
CA ASN A 26 3.66 -0.21 6.21
C ASN A 26 4.24 -0.09 4.79
N LEU A 27 3.76 0.88 4.00
CA LEU A 27 4.30 1.15 2.67
C LEU A 27 5.78 1.58 2.73
N SER A 28 6.18 2.28 3.79
CA SER A 28 7.58 2.68 3.96
C SER A 28 8.47 1.65 4.65
N LEU A 29 7.91 0.79 5.53
CA LEU A 29 8.69 -0.22 6.24
C LEU A 29 8.90 -1.52 5.47
N ASN A 30 7.96 -1.90 4.60
CA ASN A 30 8.04 -3.16 3.90
C ASN A 30 8.76 -2.98 2.56
N GLU A 31 9.90 -3.65 2.40
CA GLU A 31 10.73 -3.63 1.20
C GLU A 31 9.99 -4.10 -0.05
N CYS A 32 8.90 -4.87 0.10
CA CYS A 32 8.05 -5.25 -1.02
C CYS A 32 7.36 -4.05 -1.69
N PHE A 33 7.26 -2.88 -1.05
CA PHE A 33 6.60 -1.70 -1.63
C PHE A 33 7.60 -0.62 -1.98
N ILE A 34 7.63 -0.24 -3.25
CA ILE A 34 8.51 0.81 -3.76
C ILE A 34 7.72 2.04 -4.21
N LYS A 35 8.32 3.21 -3.99
CA LYS A 35 7.74 4.50 -4.32
C LYS A 35 8.18 4.90 -5.73
N VAL A 36 7.22 5.09 -6.63
CA VAL A 36 7.47 5.47 -8.03
C VAL A 36 7.09 6.94 -8.24
N PRO A 37 8.01 7.79 -8.71
CA PRO A 37 7.71 9.16 -9.08
C PRO A 37 6.57 9.24 -10.10
N ARG A 38 5.74 10.27 -10.01
CA ARG A 38 4.74 10.55 -11.04
C ARG A 38 5.43 11.24 -12.22
N GLU A 39 5.31 10.68 -13.41
CA GLU A 39 5.70 11.37 -14.63
C GLU A 39 4.81 12.59 -14.86
N GLY A 40 5.41 13.69 -15.33
CA GLY A 40 4.66 14.87 -15.76
C GLY A 40 4.25 15.87 -14.68
N GLY A 41 4.90 15.87 -13.50
CA GLY A 41 5.11 17.06 -12.62
C GLY A 41 3.95 18.02 -12.34
N GLY A 42 2.69 17.64 -12.58
CA GLY A 42 1.53 18.51 -12.38
C GLY A 42 1.23 18.73 -10.90
N GLU A 43 0.50 19.81 -10.61
CA GLU A 43 0.14 20.41 -9.31
C GLU A 43 -0.33 19.47 -8.17
N ARG A 44 -0.49 18.17 -8.43
CA ARG A 44 -0.96 17.19 -7.45
C ARG A 44 0.19 16.49 -6.76
N LYS A 45 0.41 16.88 -5.51
CA LYS A 45 1.32 16.24 -4.55
C LYS A 45 1.05 14.72 -4.46
N GLY A 46 2.08 13.90 -4.71
CA GLY A 46 2.00 12.47 -4.48
C GLY A 46 3.00 11.65 -5.29
N ASN A 47 3.14 10.39 -4.94
CA ASN A 47 3.89 9.38 -5.69
C ASN A 47 2.99 8.16 -5.88
N TYR A 48 3.30 7.33 -6.86
CA TYR A 48 2.72 6.00 -6.95
C TYR A 48 3.44 5.05 -5.98
N TRP A 49 2.74 4.00 -5.61
CA TRP A 49 3.29 2.86 -4.88
C TRP A 49 3.07 1.63 -5.75
N THR A 50 4.12 0.85 -5.94
CA THR A 50 4.06 -0.42 -6.65
C THR A 50 4.75 -1.51 -5.84
N LEU A 51 4.55 -2.76 -6.24
CA LEU A 51 5.29 -3.88 -5.68
C LEU A 51 6.71 -3.89 -6.29
N ASP A 52 7.70 -4.24 -5.48
CA ASP A 52 9.01 -4.59 -5.98
C ASP A 52 8.89 -5.87 -6.84
N PRO A 53 9.40 -5.88 -8.09
CA PRO A 53 9.38 -7.07 -8.94
C PRO A 53 10.00 -8.30 -8.27
N ALA A 54 11.03 -8.12 -7.42
CA ALA A 54 11.64 -9.22 -6.67
C ALA A 54 10.69 -9.84 -5.61
N CYS A 55 9.59 -9.15 -5.31
CA CYS A 55 8.59 -9.58 -4.34
C CYS A 55 7.27 -10.06 -4.98
N GLU A 56 7.14 -10.06 -6.32
CA GLU A 56 5.91 -10.48 -7.03
C GLU A 56 5.52 -11.92 -6.71
N ASP A 57 6.47 -12.85 -6.84
CA ASP A 57 6.28 -14.28 -6.57
C ASP A 57 5.82 -14.55 -5.12
N MET A 58 6.10 -13.62 -4.21
CA MET A 58 5.81 -13.79 -2.79
C MET A 58 4.32 -13.66 -2.45
N PHE A 59 3.52 -13.07 -3.33
CA PHE A 59 2.07 -12.90 -3.16
C PHE A 59 1.25 -13.77 -4.12
N GLU A 60 1.91 -14.65 -4.88
CA GLU A 60 1.24 -15.59 -5.77
C GLU A 60 0.40 -16.63 -5.00
N LYS A 61 -0.60 -17.18 -5.70
CA LYS A 61 -1.46 -18.28 -5.24
C LYS A 61 -2.20 -18.00 -3.91
N GLY A 62 -2.44 -16.73 -3.59
CA GLY A 62 -3.20 -16.33 -2.41
C GLY A 62 -2.39 -16.33 -1.11
N ASN A 63 -1.05 -16.34 -1.19
CA ASN A 63 -0.19 -16.25 -0.01
C ASN A 63 -0.10 -14.82 0.54
N TYR A 64 -1.17 -14.39 1.23
CA TYR A 64 -1.22 -13.09 1.92
C TYR A 64 -0.87 -13.19 3.41
N ARG A 65 -0.26 -14.31 3.83
CA ARG A 65 0.05 -14.54 5.24
C ARG A 65 1.18 -13.62 5.68
N ARG A 66 1.04 -13.07 6.89
CA ARG A 66 2.10 -12.29 7.53
C ARG A 66 3.34 -13.19 7.67
N ARG A 67 4.48 -12.72 7.17
CA ARG A 67 5.75 -13.43 7.38
C ARG A 67 6.12 -13.43 8.85
N ARG A 68 6.60 -14.57 9.35
CA ARG A 68 7.29 -14.62 10.64
C ARG A 68 8.59 -13.83 10.50
N ARG A 69 8.87 -13.00 11.50
CA ARG A 69 10.10 -12.23 11.60
C ARG A 69 11.24 -13.14 12.05
#